data_AF-A0A939IXC3-F1
#
_entry.id   AF-A0A939IXC3-F1
#
_cell.length_a   1.000
_cell.length_b   1.000
_cell.length_c   1.000
_cell.angle_alpha   90.00
_cell.angle_beta   90.00
_cell.angle_gamma   90.00
#
_symmetry.space_group_name_H-M   'P 1'
#
loop_
_entity.id
_entity.type
_entity.pdbx_description
1 polymer ?
#
loop_
_entity_poly.entity_id
_entity_poly.type
_entity_poly.pdbx_seq_one_letter_code
_entity_poly.pdbx_strand_id
1 'polypeptide(L)'
;MTSSSPTGPAAAVTGATGQQYPRVCMVDDLVAVAERVCGRYGAVITDHAALAAAAAVPAARINGVFVHRDLRTAAWALAETIEKLAPLDRANDVFAVIAARVYLAR
;
A
#
# COMPACT_ATOMS: atom_id res chain seq x y z
N MET A 1 -6.10 -55.60 -19.09
CA MET A 1 -6.88 -54.34 -19.19
C MET A 1 -7.10 -53.84 -17.78
N THR A 2 -6.22 -52.94 -17.36
CA THR A 2 -6.12 -52.33 -16.03
C THR A 2 -6.95 -51.04 -15.97
N SER A 3 -7.57 -50.76 -14.81
CA SER A 3 -8.13 -49.47 -14.29
C SER A 3 -9.55 -49.71 -13.72
N SER A 4 -9.97 -49.35 -12.51
CA SER A 4 -9.48 -48.36 -11.54
C SER A 4 -10.02 -48.66 -10.14
N SER A 5 -9.18 -48.44 -9.12
CA SER A 5 -9.53 -48.33 -7.71
C SER A 5 -10.10 -46.92 -7.38
N PRO A 6 -10.27 -46.54 -6.10
CA PRO A 6 -11.58 -46.27 -5.50
C PRO A 6 -11.86 -44.77 -5.33
N THR A 7 -13.14 -44.43 -5.32
CA THR A 7 -13.66 -43.14 -4.84
C THR A 7 -13.41 -43.03 -3.33
N GLY A 8 -12.23 -42.54 -2.96
CA GLY A 8 -11.89 -42.06 -1.62
C GLY A 8 -12.42 -40.64 -1.36
N PRO A 9 -12.52 -40.23 -0.09
CA PRO A 9 -13.44 -39.21 0.38
C PRO A 9 -12.98 -37.79 0.00
N ALA A 10 -13.97 -36.90 -0.13
CA ALA A 10 -13.79 -35.46 -0.20
C ALA A 10 -13.04 -34.96 1.05
N ALA A 11 -11.72 -35.00 1.00
CA ALA A 11 -10.83 -34.39 1.97
C ALA A 11 -10.94 -32.88 1.80
N ALA A 12 -11.37 -32.24 2.88
CA ALA A 12 -11.31 -30.82 3.10
C ALA A 12 -9.96 -30.25 2.65
N VAL A 13 -9.98 -29.44 1.59
CA VAL A 13 -8.92 -28.46 1.37
C VAL A 13 -9.28 -27.19 2.14
N THR A 14 -9.12 -27.28 3.46
CA THR A 14 -8.91 -26.11 4.30
C THR A 14 -7.51 -25.59 3.99
N GLY A 15 -7.41 -24.78 2.94
CA GLY A 15 -6.21 -24.06 2.54
C GLY A 15 -6.43 -22.57 2.72
N ALA A 16 -6.33 -22.10 3.96
CA ALA A 16 -6.26 -20.69 4.27
C ALA A 16 -5.03 -20.07 3.59
N THR A 17 -5.25 -19.23 2.58
CA THR A 17 -4.36 -18.11 2.31
C THR A 17 -5.21 -16.97 1.79
N GLY A 18 -5.62 -16.10 2.70
CA GLY A 18 -6.14 -14.79 2.37
C GLY A 18 -5.04 -14.02 1.67
N GLN A 19 -4.91 -14.19 0.35
CA GLN A 19 -4.16 -13.27 -0.48
C GLN A 19 -5.01 -12.00 -0.56
N GLN A 20 -5.04 -11.24 0.54
CA GLN A 20 -5.46 -9.85 0.53
C GLN A 20 -4.45 -9.13 -0.37
N TYR A 21 -4.81 -9.00 -1.65
CA TYR A 21 -4.05 -8.17 -2.58
C TYR A 21 -3.87 -6.81 -1.92
N PRO A 22 -2.63 -6.30 -1.77
CA PRO A 22 -2.41 -5.00 -1.17
C PRO A 22 -3.18 -3.97 -1.98
N ARG A 23 -4.09 -3.27 -1.29
CA ARG A 23 -4.95 -2.26 -1.91
C ARG A 23 -4.04 -1.15 -2.41
N VAL A 24 -4.00 -0.97 -3.72
CA VAL A 24 -3.07 -0.04 -4.37
C VAL A 24 -3.42 1.37 -3.91
N CYS A 25 -2.46 2.07 -3.31
CA CYS A 25 -2.53 3.53 -3.21
C CYS A 25 -2.25 4.06 -4.62
N MET A 26 -3.31 4.36 -5.38
CA MET A 26 -3.14 5.11 -6.61
C MET A 26 -2.59 6.50 -6.27
N VAL A 27 -1.83 7.08 -7.19
CA VAL A 27 -1.28 8.44 -7.03
C VAL A 27 -2.41 9.44 -6.73
N ASP A 28 -3.54 9.30 -7.43
CA ASP A 28 -4.73 10.15 -7.27
C ASP A 28 -5.29 10.14 -5.84
N ASP A 29 -5.35 8.97 -5.21
CA ASP A 29 -5.79 8.85 -3.82
C ASP A 29 -4.84 9.56 -2.85
N LEU A 30 -3.53 9.45 -3.09
CA LEU A 30 -2.53 10.10 -2.25
C LEU A 30 -2.57 11.63 -2.41
N VAL A 31 -2.84 12.12 -3.62
CA VAL A 31 -3.05 13.55 -3.90
C VAL A 31 -4.31 14.05 -3.18
N ALA A 32 -5.43 13.33 -3.25
CA ALA A 32 -6.66 13.72 -2.54
C ALA A 32 -6.46 13.78 -1.01
N VAL A 33 -5.65 12.87 -0.45
CA VAL A 33 -5.25 12.95 0.97
C VAL A 33 -4.37 14.17 1.23
N ALA A 34 -3.38 14.43 0.37
CA ALA A 34 -2.50 15.59 0.48
C ALA A 34 -3.28 16.90 0.46
N GLU A 35 -4.21 17.09 -0.48
CA GLU A 35 -5.08 18.28 -0.56
C GLU A 35 -5.89 18.49 0.71
N ARG A 36 -6.41 17.41 1.30
CA ARG A 36 -7.17 17.50 2.55
C ARG A 36 -6.30 17.90 3.74
N VAL A 37 -5.05 17.44 3.77
CA VAL A 37 -4.05 17.86 4.77
C VAL A 37 -3.66 19.32 4.54
N CYS A 38 -3.40 19.72 3.30
CA CYS A 38 -3.13 21.10 2.92
C CYS A 38 -4.24 22.05 3.39
N GLY A 39 -5.50 21.71 3.12
CA GLY A 39 -6.66 22.52 3.56
C GLY A 39 -6.83 22.61 5.08
N ARG A 40 -6.34 21.62 5.85
CA ARG A 40 -6.46 21.60 7.32
C ARG A 40 -5.29 22.28 8.03
N TYR A 41 -4.09 22.14 7.52
CA TYR A 41 -2.85 22.62 8.16
C TYR A 41 -2.23 23.82 7.45
N GLY A 42 -2.85 24.32 6.39
CA GLY A 42 -2.34 25.42 5.58
C GLY A 42 -1.02 25.07 4.89
N ALA A 43 -0.79 23.79 4.58
CA ALA A 43 0.33 23.35 3.78
C ALA A 43 0.02 23.49 2.27
N VAL A 44 1.05 23.43 1.44
CA VAL A 44 0.94 23.48 -0.02
C VAL A 44 1.74 22.32 -0.61
N ILE A 45 1.19 21.68 -1.64
CA ILE A 45 1.91 20.67 -2.42
C ILE A 45 2.97 21.37 -3.25
N THR A 46 4.24 21.04 -3.00
CA THR A 46 5.38 21.62 -3.71
C THR A 46 5.96 20.67 -4.74
N ASP A 47 5.84 19.36 -4.51
CA ASP A 47 6.40 18.34 -5.38
C ASP A 47 5.41 17.20 -5.65
N HIS A 48 4.87 17.19 -6.87
CA HIS A 48 3.97 16.14 -7.35
C HIS A 48 4.72 14.86 -7.76
N ALA A 49 5.99 14.97 -8.15
CA ALA A 49 6.81 13.81 -8.47
C ALA A 49 7.14 13.03 -7.18
N ALA A 50 7.37 13.73 -6.07
CA ALA A 50 7.52 13.13 -4.76
C ALA A 50 6.26 12.35 -4.32
N LEU A 51 5.06 12.87 -4.57
CA LEU A 51 3.80 12.16 -4.31
C LEU A 51 3.68 10.89 -5.16
N ALA A 52 3.98 10.99 -6.46
CA ALA A 52 3.94 9.83 -7.35
C ALA A 52 4.94 8.75 -6.92
N ALA A 53 6.16 9.15 -6.53
CA ALA A 53 7.17 8.23 -6.02
C ALA A 53 6.72 7.56 -4.71
N ALA A 54 6.17 8.33 -3.77
CA ALA A 54 5.67 7.80 -2.50
C ALA A 54 4.54 6.79 -2.71
N ALA A 55 3.59 7.06 -3.62
CA ALA A 55 2.49 6.14 -3.94
C ALA A 55 2.98 4.82 -4.56
N ALA A 56 4.11 4.84 -5.28
CA ALA A 56 4.67 3.64 -5.91
C ALA A 56 5.33 2.68 -4.91
N VAL A 57 5.86 3.17 -3.78
CA VAL A 57 6.56 2.37 -2.75
C VAL A 57 5.74 1.16 -2.27
N PRO A 58 4.50 1.32 -1.76
CA PRO A 58 3.72 0.17 -1.29
C PRO A 58 3.33 -0.81 -2.40
N ALA A 59 3.34 -0.37 -3.67
CA ALA A 59 3.04 -1.20 -4.84
C ALA A 59 4.29 -1.79 -5.50
N ALA A 60 5.49 -1.52 -4.99
CA ALA A 60 6.74 -1.88 -5.63
C ALA A 60 6.90 -3.41 -5.73
N ARG A 61 7.31 -3.86 -6.93
CA ARG A 61 7.59 -5.26 -7.24
C ARG A 61 8.94 -5.37 -7.94
N ILE A 62 9.75 -6.33 -7.51
CA ILE A 62 11.02 -6.69 -8.16
C ILE A 62 10.86 -8.12 -8.68
N ASN A 63 11.01 -8.32 -9.98
CA ASN A 63 10.79 -9.61 -10.64
C ASN A 63 9.40 -10.22 -10.33
N GLY A 64 8.38 -9.36 -10.20
CA GLY A 64 7.01 -9.77 -9.86
C GLY A 64 6.77 -10.07 -8.37
N VAL A 65 7.81 -10.06 -7.54
CA VAL A 65 7.72 -10.27 -6.09
C VAL A 65 7.50 -8.93 -5.40
N PHE A 66 6.51 -8.85 -4.51
CA PHE A 66 6.31 -7.65 -3.68
C PHE A 66 7.53 -7.37 -2.81
N VAL A 67 7.98 -6.11 -2.83
CA VAL A 67 9.09 -5.66 -1.99
C VAL A 67 8.74 -5.75 -0.50
N HIS A 68 7.49 -5.41 -0.16
CA HIS A 68 6.97 -5.48 1.20
C HIS A 68 6.11 -6.73 1.36
N ARG A 69 6.44 -7.57 2.35
CA ARG A 69 5.72 -8.82 2.65
C ARG A 69 4.38 -8.59 3.35
N ASP A 70 4.27 -7.49 4.10
CA ASP A 70 3.11 -7.18 4.95
C ASP A 70 2.64 -5.74 4.72
N LEU A 71 1.32 -5.53 4.86
CA LEU A 71 0.69 -4.21 4.72
C LEU A 71 1.26 -3.18 5.69
N ARG A 72 1.59 -3.58 6.92
CA ARG A 72 2.18 -2.68 7.93
C ARG A 72 3.55 -2.17 7.49
N THR A 73 4.37 -3.04 6.93
CA THR A 73 5.71 -2.69 6.42
C THR A 73 5.60 -1.78 5.21
N ALA A 74 4.64 -2.03 4.31
CA ALA A 74 4.36 -1.16 3.17
C ALA A 74 3.86 0.23 3.61
N ALA A 75 2.96 0.29 4.59
CA ALA A 75 2.46 1.55 5.16
C ALA A 75 3.57 2.37 5.82
N TRP A 76 4.46 1.70 6.56
CA TRP A 76 5.60 2.35 7.20
C TRP A 76 6.59 2.89 6.16
N ALA A 77 6.89 2.10 5.13
CA ALA A 77 7.75 2.54 4.02
C ALA A 77 7.15 3.73 3.25
N LEU A 78 5.82 3.76 3.07
CA LEU A 78 5.11 4.92 2.51
C LEU A 78 5.31 6.16 3.37
N ALA A 79 5.08 6.06 4.69
CA ALA A 79 5.27 7.17 5.62
C ALA A 79 6.72 7.68 5.62
N GLU A 80 7.69 6.77 5.72
CA GLU A 80 9.11 7.11 5.71
C GLU A 80 9.52 7.79 4.40
N THR A 81 8.95 7.36 3.27
CA THR A 81 9.23 7.97 1.96
C THR A 81 8.65 9.38 1.87
N ILE A 82 7.44 9.61 2.40
CA ILE A 82 6.83 10.93 2.47
C ILE A 82 7.68 11.87 3.32
N GLU A 83 8.17 11.42 4.48
CA GLU A 83 9.05 12.22 5.34
C GLU A 83 10.37 12.57 4.65
N LYS A 84 10.96 11.63 3.91
CA LYS A 84 12.23 11.85 3.18
C LYS A 84 12.10 12.75 1.97
N LEU A 85 11.03 12.58 1.19
CA LEU A 85 10.81 13.35 -0.04
C LEU A 85 10.17 14.70 0.21
N ALA A 86 9.52 14.88 1.37
CA ALA A 86 8.87 16.12 1.79
C ALA A 86 8.00 16.77 0.68
N PRO A 87 6.96 16.08 0.18
CA PRO A 87 6.14 16.58 -0.93
C PRO A 87 5.39 17.89 -0.62
N LEU A 88 5.17 18.19 0.65
CA LEU A 88 4.54 19.41 1.14
C LEU A 88 5.59 20.39 1.66
N ASP A 89 5.28 21.68 1.63
CA ASP A 89 6.15 22.72 2.22
C ASP A 89 6.25 22.62 3.76
N ARG A 90 5.25 22.01 4.41
CA ARG A 90 5.18 21.75 5.86
C ARG A 90 4.23 20.59 6.17
N ALA A 91 4.21 20.17 7.43
CA ALA A 91 3.31 19.11 7.93
C ALA A 91 3.48 17.74 7.23
N ASN A 92 4.69 17.45 6.72
CA ASN A 92 5.01 16.17 6.08
C ASN A 92 4.94 14.98 7.06
N ASP A 93 5.27 15.22 8.32
CA ASP A 93 5.13 14.27 9.43
C ASP A 93 3.66 13.85 9.64
N VAL A 94 2.76 14.84 9.69
CA VAL A 94 1.32 14.58 9.83
C VAL A 94 0.77 13.90 8.58
N PHE A 95 1.19 14.34 7.41
CA PHE A 95 0.80 13.74 6.13
C PHE A 95 1.23 12.28 6.04
N ALA A 96 2.47 11.96 6.42
CA ALA A 96 3.00 10.60 6.42
C ALA A 96 2.17 9.65 7.30
N VAL A 97 1.82 10.09 8.52
CA VAL A 97 0.98 9.32 9.45
C VAL A 97 -0.43 9.10 8.88
N ILE A 98 -1.04 10.14 8.31
CA ILE A 98 -2.39 10.05 7.73
C ILE A 98 -2.37 9.12 6.50
N ALA A 99 -1.40 9.28 5.61
CA ALA A 99 -1.27 8.45 4.41
C ALA A 99 -1.11 6.97 4.75
N ALA A 100 -0.26 6.63 5.73
CA ALA A 100 -0.10 5.26 6.20
C ALA A 100 -1.38 4.68 6.82
N ARG A 101 -2.12 5.50 7.60
CA ARG A 101 -3.42 5.09 8.16
C ARG A 101 -4.48 4.85 7.09
N VAL A 102 -4.57 5.74 6.11
CA VAL A 102 -5.51 5.59 4.98
C VAL A 102 -5.17 4.34 4.17
N TYR A 103 -3.89 4.07 3.94
CA TYR A 103 -3.44 2.86 3.28
C TYR A 103 -3.86 1.58 4.03
N LEU A 104 -3.70 1.56 5.36
CA LEU A 104 -4.08 0.40 6.19
C LEU A 104 -5.60 0.23 6.37
N ALA A 105 -6.38 1.31 6.24
CA ALA A 105 -7.83 1.27 6.41
C ALA A 105 -8.58 0.81 5.16
N ARG A 106 -7.88 0.61 4.04
CA ARG A 106 -8.46 0.15 2.78
C ARG A 106 -8.36 -1.36 2.63
#